data_AF-A0A8T5RW90-F1
#
_entry.id   AF-A0A8T5RW90-F1
#
_cell.length_a   1.000
_cell.length_b   1.000
_cell.length_c   1.000
_cell.angle_alpha   90.00
_cell.angle_beta   90.00
_cell.angle_gamma   90.00
#
_symmetry.space_group_name_H-M   'P 1'
#
loop_
_entity.id
_entity.type
_entity.pdbx_description
1 polymer ?
#
loop_
_entity_poly.entity_id
_entity_poly.type
_entity_poly.pdbx_seq_one_letter_code
_entity_poly.pdbx_strand_id
1 'polypeptide(L)'
;MKRKEFFSVFKLLQFFLLALLLLIFLLTSGCSPISTLLFGAPGSIEVSTYPSGAKIFLNGTDTGYITPYTITNLPKQTYEVKVVLGEISYTKTVIVYADNTTSVYKDLLARLNKIVVEPTSMNLKAGESQKIDSVIAYYVDSGSVNLALSNCSYSSSSSHATVNISGTITGVSEGSATITVSYTDVEITKTDTVDITVSPFVPPPVVTPIIYRAFCIGVDEYVNADGVNITNLEGPSDNVNRIIQVFGDCKFGTGEVEFSTPVSLKNLNATKTAIISGIASTFSGADENDVSYFYFAGHGGWDFNTCYICPTDILLTSYDNEISVNELESALSAIPGTKVVILDSCFSGGF
;
A
#
# COMPACT_ATOMS: atom_id res chain seq x y z
N MET A 1 -52.63 -99.10 -42.71
CA MET A 1 -52.25 -99.46 -41.32
C MET A 1 -50.97 -98.73 -40.84
N LYS A 2 -50.77 -97.44 -41.20
CA LYS A 2 -49.54 -96.65 -40.92
C LYS A 2 -49.73 -95.54 -39.86
N ARG A 3 -50.93 -95.46 -39.27
CA ARG A 3 -51.36 -94.31 -38.45
C ARG A 3 -51.05 -94.46 -36.96
N LYS A 4 -50.88 -95.69 -36.44
CA LYS A 4 -50.60 -95.95 -35.00
C LYS A 4 -49.11 -95.80 -34.63
N GLU A 5 -48.20 -96.28 -35.48
CA GLU A 5 -46.74 -96.13 -35.30
C GLU A 5 -46.30 -94.65 -35.31
N PHE A 6 -46.82 -93.88 -36.26
CA PHE A 6 -46.49 -92.45 -36.38
C PHE A 6 -46.97 -91.63 -35.17
N PHE A 7 -48.09 -92.03 -34.56
CA PHE A 7 -48.64 -91.37 -33.38
C PHE A 7 -47.83 -91.66 -32.11
N SER A 8 -47.14 -92.80 -32.04
CA SER A 8 -46.28 -93.19 -30.91
C SER A 8 -44.93 -92.48 -30.97
N VAL A 9 -44.29 -92.44 -32.15
CA VAL A 9 -43.01 -91.75 -32.36
C VAL A 9 -43.15 -90.23 -32.17
N PHE A 10 -44.27 -89.64 -32.61
CA PHE A 10 -44.52 -88.21 -32.44
C PHE A 10 -44.71 -87.80 -30.97
N LYS A 11 -45.38 -88.65 -30.16
CA LYS A 11 -45.50 -88.44 -28.72
C LYS A 11 -44.15 -88.60 -28.00
N LEU A 12 -43.37 -89.62 -28.34
CA LEU A 12 -42.06 -89.84 -27.75
C LEU A 12 -41.07 -88.70 -28.07
N LEU A 13 -41.12 -88.19 -29.30
CA LEU A 13 -40.35 -87.04 -29.74
C LEU A 13 -40.79 -85.75 -29.01
N GLN A 14 -42.11 -85.54 -28.82
CA GLN A 14 -42.62 -84.42 -28.02
C GLN A 14 -42.20 -84.48 -26.55
N PHE A 15 -42.21 -85.66 -25.92
CA PHE A 15 -41.73 -85.81 -24.54
C PHE A 15 -40.22 -85.58 -24.44
N PHE A 16 -39.44 -86.03 -25.41
CA PHE A 16 -38.00 -85.79 -25.45
C PHE A 16 -37.66 -84.31 -25.67
N LEU A 17 -38.36 -83.64 -26.59
CA LEU A 17 -38.23 -82.19 -26.81
C LEU A 17 -38.69 -81.38 -25.59
N LEU A 18 -39.76 -81.79 -24.89
CA LEU A 18 -40.22 -81.12 -23.68
C LEU A 18 -39.22 -81.31 -22.51
N ALA A 19 -38.66 -82.51 -22.36
CA ALA A 19 -37.62 -82.78 -21.37
C ALA A 19 -36.32 -82.03 -21.67
N LEU A 20 -35.92 -81.94 -22.95
CA LEU A 20 -34.78 -81.16 -23.40
C LEU A 20 -35.02 -79.66 -23.19
N LEU A 21 -36.23 -79.15 -23.43
CA LEU A 21 -36.59 -77.75 -23.19
C LEU A 21 -36.61 -77.41 -21.69
N LEU A 22 -37.06 -78.33 -20.83
CA LEU A 22 -37.00 -78.21 -19.37
C LEU A 22 -35.55 -78.26 -18.85
N LEU A 23 -34.72 -79.14 -19.41
CA LEU A 23 -33.30 -79.23 -19.05
C LEU A 23 -32.52 -78.00 -19.51
N ILE A 24 -32.84 -77.47 -20.70
CA ILE A 24 -32.31 -76.19 -21.19
C ILE A 24 -32.80 -75.05 -20.31
N PHE A 25 -34.07 -75.01 -19.88
CA PHE A 25 -34.55 -74.00 -18.91
C PHE A 25 -33.84 -74.07 -17.54
N LEU A 26 -33.47 -75.27 -17.07
CA LEU A 26 -32.65 -75.42 -15.85
C LEU A 26 -31.17 -75.05 -16.05
N LEU A 27 -30.64 -75.16 -17.26
CA LEU A 27 -29.24 -74.83 -17.60
C LEU A 27 -29.05 -73.39 -18.12
N THR A 28 -30.12 -72.75 -18.63
CA THR A 28 -30.13 -71.37 -19.14
C THR A 28 -30.94 -70.42 -18.27
N SER A 29 -31.53 -70.88 -17.16
CA SER A 29 -31.83 -69.98 -16.05
C SER A 29 -30.48 -69.53 -15.52
N GLY A 30 -29.99 -68.43 -16.10
CA GLY A 30 -28.86 -67.70 -15.57
C GLY A 30 -29.04 -67.64 -14.07
N CYS A 31 -28.03 -68.14 -13.36
CA CYS A 31 -27.95 -68.06 -11.93
C CYS A 31 -27.94 -66.57 -11.57
N SER A 32 -29.12 -65.94 -11.50
CA SER A 32 -29.35 -64.94 -10.48
C SER A 32 -29.13 -65.72 -9.20
N PRO A 33 -28.03 -65.47 -8.48
CA PRO A 33 -27.76 -66.25 -7.28
C PRO A 33 -29.00 -66.15 -6.40
N ILE A 34 -29.41 -67.25 -5.78
CA ILE A 34 -30.60 -67.30 -4.91
C ILE A 34 -30.59 -66.14 -3.88
N SER A 35 -29.41 -65.58 -3.59
CA SER A 35 -29.20 -64.35 -2.84
C SER A 35 -29.87 -63.08 -3.40
N THR A 36 -29.90 -62.82 -4.72
CA THR A 36 -30.53 -61.60 -5.27
C THR A 36 -32.05 -61.62 -5.18
N LEU A 37 -32.68 -62.81 -5.25
CA LEU A 37 -34.13 -62.94 -5.02
C LEU A 37 -34.50 -62.84 -3.53
N LEU A 38 -33.64 -63.27 -2.62
CA LEU A 38 -33.88 -63.24 -1.17
C LEU A 38 -33.52 -61.89 -0.51
N PHE A 39 -32.49 -61.18 -1.01
CA PHE A 39 -31.90 -60.01 -0.36
C PHE A 39 -31.87 -58.73 -1.21
N GLY A 40 -32.34 -58.78 -2.47
CA GLY A 40 -32.29 -57.66 -3.42
C GLY A 40 -30.92 -57.50 -4.09
N ALA A 41 -30.80 -56.54 -5.01
CA ALA A 41 -29.51 -56.14 -5.57
C ALA A 41 -28.61 -55.57 -4.45
N PRO A 42 -27.28 -55.76 -4.51
CA PRO A 42 -26.41 -55.26 -3.45
C PRO A 42 -26.35 -53.73 -3.45
N GLY A 43 -26.09 -53.15 -2.28
CA GLY A 43 -25.75 -51.74 -2.13
C GLY A 43 -24.26 -51.54 -1.83
N SER A 44 -23.92 -50.35 -1.35
CA SER A 44 -22.56 -49.99 -0.99
C SER A 44 -22.51 -49.04 0.21
N ILE A 45 -21.33 -48.93 0.83
CA ILE A 45 -21.03 -47.92 1.85
C ILE A 45 -19.82 -47.12 1.38
N GLU A 46 -19.99 -45.81 1.28
CA GLU A 46 -18.88 -44.87 1.10
C GLU A 46 -18.42 -44.40 2.48
N VAL A 47 -17.16 -44.64 2.83
CA VAL A 47 -16.59 -44.26 4.13
C VAL A 47 -15.48 -43.23 3.92
N SER A 48 -15.66 -42.05 4.50
CA SER A 48 -14.72 -40.92 4.40
C SER A 48 -14.48 -40.31 5.79
N THR A 49 -13.26 -39.84 6.04
CA THR A 49 -12.90 -39.16 7.30
C THR A 49 -12.06 -37.93 7.03
N TYR A 50 -12.02 -37.02 8.01
CA TYR A 50 -10.96 -36.01 8.10
C TYR A 50 -10.06 -36.28 9.33
N PRO A 51 -8.73 -36.34 9.14
CA PRO A 51 -8.07 -36.44 7.85
C PRO A 51 -8.37 -37.77 7.16
N SER A 52 -8.01 -37.87 5.88
CA SER A 52 -8.00 -39.14 5.15
C SER A 52 -7.00 -40.14 5.73
N GLY A 53 -7.14 -41.42 5.38
CA GLY A 53 -6.20 -42.49 5.78
C GLY A 53 -6.59 -43.31 7.01
N ALA A 54 -7.83 -43.17 7.52
CA ALA A 54 -8.30 -43.99 8.63
C ALA A 54 -8.61 -45.42 8.15
N LYS A 55 -8.15 -46.44 8.88
CA LYS A 55 -8.47 -47.85 8.61
C LYS A 55 -9.96 -48.10 8.75
N ILE A 56 -10.54 -48.89 7.86
CA ILE A 56 -11.97 -49.21 7.85
C ILE A 56 -12.19 -50.65 8.33
N PHE A 57 -13.04 -50.79 9.35
CA PHE A 57 -13.53 -52.06 9.86
C PHE A 57 -15.03 -52.17 9.58
N LEU A 58 -15.46 -53.34 9.13
CA LEU A 58 -16.87 -53.64 8.87
C LEU A 58 -17.30 -54.83 9.73
N ASN A 59 -18.31 -54.62 10.58
CA ASN A 59 -18.79 -55.61 11.55
C ASN A 59 -17.64 -56.21 12.40
N GLY A 60 -16.72 -55.35 12.86
CA GLY A 60 -15.55 -55.75 13.66
C GLY A 60 -14.37 -56.35 12.89
N THR A 61 -14.50 -56.63 11.59
CA THR A 61 -13.42 -57.19 10.76
C THR A 61 -12.63 -56.09 10.05
N ASP A 62 -11.30 -56.13 10.12
CA ASP A 62 -10.43 -55.22 9.34
C ASP A 62 -10.59 -55.51 7.84
N THR A 63 -10.97 -54.49 7.07
CA THR A 63 -11.19 -54.64 5.62
C THR A 63 -9.89 -54.55 4.82
N GLY A 64 -8.81 -54.03 5.42
CA GLY A 64 -7.57 -53.68 4.72
C GLY A 64 -7.62 -52.36 3.95
N TYR A 65 -8.79 -51.70 3.89
CA TYR A 65 -8.96 -50.41 3.21
C TYR A 65 -8.80 -49.22 4.17
N ILE A 66 -8.47 -48.06 3.61
CA ILE A 66 -8.36 -46.78 4.31
C ILE A 66 -9.27 -45.74 3.67
N THR A 67 -9.74 -44.76 4.44
CA THR A 67 -10.61 -43.68 3.95
C THR A 67 -9.86 -42.71 3.02
N PRO A 68 -10.52 -42.15 1.98
CA PRO A 68 -11.87 -42.48 1.52
C PRO A 68 -11.90 -43.81 0.76
N TYR A 69 -12.92 -44.63 0.99
CA TYR A 69 -13.14 -45.87 0.24
C TYR A 69 -14.62 -46.26 0.15
N THR A 70 -15.02 -46.84 -0.97
CA THR A 70 -16.39 -47.34 -1.20
C THR A 70 -16.40 -48.87 -1.18
N ILE A 71 -16.98 -49.46 -0.13
CA ILE A 71 -17.20 -50.90 -0.04
C ILE A 71 -18.45 -51.23 -0.84
N THR A 72 -18.30 -51.98 -1.93
CA THR A 72 -19.39 -52.35 -2.85
C THR A 72 -19.89 -53.77 -2.58
N ASN A 73 -20.96 -54.16 -3.27
CA ASN A 73 -21.51 -55.52 -3.26
C ASN A 73 -21.99 -55.99 -1.87
N LEU A 74 -22.54 -55.07 -1.06
CA LEU A 74 -23.03 -55.37 0.28
C LEU A 74 -24.52 -55.74 0.26
N PRO A 75 -24.91 -56.91 0.81
CA PRO A 75 -26.32 -57.25 1.02
C PRO A 75 -27.07 -56.18 1.83
N LYS A 76 -28.38 -56.03 1.57
CA LYS A 76 -29.25 -55.18 2.37
C LYS A 76 -29.31 -55.69 3.81
N GLN A 77 -28.63 -55.00 4.71
CA GLN A 77 -28.66 -55.25 6.14
C GLN A 77 -28.08 -54.05 6.91
N THR A 78 -28.07 -54.19 8.24
CA THR A 78 -27.33 -53.28 9.11
C THR A 78 -25.85 -53.66 9.13
N TYR A 79 -24.98 -52.65 9.08
CA TYR A 79 -23.53 -52.78 9.21
C TYR A 79 -23.03 -51.85 10.31
N GLU A 80 -22.10 -52.36 11.12
CA GLU A 80 -21.27 -51.54 11.99
C GLU A 80 -20.01 -51.12 11.22
N VAL A 81 -19.85 -49.83 11.00
CA VAL A 81 -18.66 -49.23 10.38
C VAL A 81 -17.82 -48.62 11.49
N LYS A 82 -16.58 -49.08 11.64
CA LYS A 82 -15.60 -48.49 12.54
C LYS A 82 -14.43 -47.95 11.73
N VAL A 83 -14.03 -46.71 12.01
CA VAL A 83 -12.84 -46.08 11.44
C VAL A 83 -11.80 -45.86 12.53
N VAL A 84 -10.52 -46.06 12.21
CA VAL A 84 -9.40 -45.92 13.16
C VAL A 84 -8.25 -45.14 12.52
N LEU A 85 -7.86 -44.03 13.13
CA LEU A 85 -6.70 -43.22 12.75
C LEU A 85 -5.77 -43.07 13.95
N GLY A 86 -4.64 -43.77 13.95
CA GLY A 86 -3.78 -43.87 15.13
C GLY A 86 -4.53 -44.47 16.31
N GLU A 87 -4.64 -43.72 17.42
CA GLU A 87 -5.38 -44.12 18.63
C GLU A 87 -6.84 -43.67 18.63
N ILE A 88 -7.24 -42.80 17.68
CA ILE A 88 -8.60 -42.26 17.59
C ILE A 88 -9.47 -43.24 16.82
N SER A 89 -10.66 -43.54 17.34
CA SER A 89 -11.64 -44.37 16.63
C SER A 89 -13.06 -43.83 16.75
N TYR A 90 -13.87 -44.15 15.75
CA TYR A 90 -15.29 -43.84 15.71
C TYR A 90 -16.06 -45.01 15.12
N THR A 91 -17.18 -45.35 15.74
CA THR A 91 -18.06 -46.44 15.29
C THR A 91 -19.46 -45.88 15.01
N LYS A 92 -20.04 -46.27 13.89
CA LYS A 92 -21.41 -45.93 13.49
C LYS A 92 -22.10 -47.12 12.85
N THR A 93 -23.35 -47.33 13.22
CA THR A 93 -24.22 -48.31 12.59
C THR A 93 -25.00 -47.67 11.45
N VAL A 94 -25.01 -48.31 10.28
CA VAL A 94 -25.74 -47.86 9.08
C VAL A 94 -26.53 -49.00 8.45
N ILE A 95 -27.58 -48.67 7.70
CA ILE A 95 -28.37 -49.64 6.95
C ILE A 95 -28.03 -49.46 5.47
N VAL A 96 -27.60 -50.53 4.81
CA VAL A 96 -27.41 -50.55 3.35
C VAL A 96 -28.73 -50.95 2.71
N TYR A 97 -29.13 -50.20 1.68
CA TYR A 97 -30.28 -50.52 0.83
C TYR A 97 -29.81 -51.00 -0.54
N ALA A 98 -30.64 -51.80 -1.21
CA ALA A 98 -30.36 -52.29 -2.57
C ALA A 98 -30.14 -51.12 -3.54
N ASP A 99 -29.16 -51.24 -4.43
CA ASP A 99 -28.80 -50.25 -5.45
C ASP A 99 -28.51 -48.83 -4.91
N ASN A 100 -28.25 -48.69 -3.61
CA ASN A 100 -27.97 -47.41 -2.96
C ASN A 100 -26.58 -47.43 -2.30
N THR A 101 -25.93 -46.27 -2.31
CA THR A 101 -24.71 -45.99 -1.54
C THR A 101 -25.07 -45.26 -0.26
N THR A 102 -24.71 -45.82 0.89
CA THR A 102 -24.83 -45.14 2.18
C THR A 102 -23.52 -44.46 2.56
N SER A 103 -23.52 -43.13 2.73
CA SER A 103 -22.30 -42.40 3.08
C SER A 103 -22.11 -42.29 4.60
N VAL A 104 -20.89 -42.59 5.06
CA VAL A 104 -20.41 -42.40 6.43
C VAL A 104 -19.27 -41.41 6.39
N TYR A 105 -19.49 -40.23 6.98
CA TYR A 105 -18.47 -39.21 7.15
C TYR A 105 -18.20 -38.93 8.62
N LYS A 106 -16.92 -38.75 8.99
CA LYS A 106 -16.54 -38.31 10.33
C LYS A 106 -15.25 -37.48 10.34
N ASP A 107 -15.32 -36.29 10.94
CA ASP A 107 -14.13 -35.57 11.40
C ASP A 107 -13.56 -36.27 12.65
N LEU A 108 -12.39 -36.90 12.49
CA LEU A 108 -11.61 -37.55 13.57
C LEU A 108 -10.64 -36.58 14.24
N LEU A 109 -10.21 -35.54 13.51
CA LEU A 109 -9.45 -34.40 14.04
C LEU A 109 -10.18 -33.08 13.79
N ALA A 110 -9.77 -32.02 14.50
CA ALA A 110 -10.27 -30.67 14.32
C ALA A 110 -10.00 -30.17 12.89
N ARG A 111 -11.04 -29.73 12.18
CA ARG A 111 -10.93 -29.32 10.79
C ARG A 111 -10.76 -27.80 10.66
N LEU A 112 -9.63 -27.39 10.07
CA LEU A 112 -9.31 -25.97 9.85
C LEU A 112 -10.36 -25.31 8.94
N ASN A 113 -10.98 -24.23 9.41
CA ASN A 113 -12.01 -23.50 8.68
C ASN A 113 -11.41 -22.28 7.95
N LYS A 114 -10.72 -21.42 8.70
CA LYS A 114 -10.06 -20.21 8.19
C LYS A 114 -8.90 -19.81 9.10
N ILE A 115 -8.03 -18.94 8.59
CA ILE A 115 -7.14 -18.12 9.40
C ILE A 115 -7.57 -16.65 9.31
N VAL A 116 -7.21 -15.86 10.32
CA VAL A 116 -7.37 -14.40 10.33
C VAL A 116 -6.02 -13.79 10.71
N VAL A 117 -5.54 -12.84 9.89
CA VAL A 117 -4.26 -12.16 10.08
C VAL A 117 -4.51 -10.71 10.49
N GLU A 118 -3.81 -10.24 11.52
CA GLU A 118 -3.87 -8.85 11.95
C GLU A 118 -2.45 -8.23 12.02
N PRO A 119 -2.30 -6.93 11.65
CA PRO A 119 -3.33 -6.07 11.08
C PRO A 119 -3.68 -6.47 9.63
N THR A 120 -4.89 -6.12 9.17
CA THR A 120 -5.32 -6.34 7.77
C THR A 120 -4.64 -5.42 6.75
N SER A 121 -4.03 -4.32 7.20
CA SER A 121 -3.23 -3.44 6.36
C SER A 121 -2.08 -2.76 7.11
N MET A 122 -1.05 -2.34 6.38
CA MET A 122 0.08 -1.56 6.90
C MET A 122 0.46 -0.43 5.94
N ASN A 123 0.83 0.71 6.51
CA ASN A 123 1.39 1.85 5.78
C ASN A 123 2.85 2.01 6.19
N LEU A 124 3.77 1.85 5.24
CA LEU A 124 5.22 1.86 5.48
C LEU A 124 5.89 2.96 4.66
N LYS A 125 7.04 3.44 5.12
CA LYS A 125 8.02 4.11 4.26
C LYS A 125 9.00 3.09 3.68
N ALA A 126 9.69 3.44 2.60
CA ALA A 126 10.79 2.63 2.11
C ALA A 126 11.87 2.44 3.20
N GLY A 127 12.24 1.19 3.47
CA GLY A 127 13.14 0.78 4.56
C GLY A 127 12.48 0.59 5.92
N GLU A 128 11.24 1.04 6.11
CA GLU A 128 10.49 0.81 7.35
C GLU A 128 10.01 -0.65 7.43
N SER A 129 9.97 -1.18 8.65
CA SER A 129 9.46 -2.53 8.90
C SER A 129 8.43 -2.55 10.01
N GLN A 130 7.40 -3.37 9.83
CA GLN A 130 6.37 -3.66 10.83
C GLN A 130 6.18 -5.18 10.93
N LYS A 131 5.61 -5.65 12.05
CA LYS A 131 5.41 -7.08 12.29
C LYS A 131 3.92 -7.39 12.25
N ILE A 132 3.56 -8.55 11.71
CA ILE A 132 2.22 -9.13 11.89
C ILE A 132 2.00 -9.36 13.39
N ASP A 133 0.88 -8.86 13.90
CA ASP A 133 0.54 -8.92 15.32
C ASP A 133 0.07 -10.33 15.71
N SER A 134 -0.77 -10.95 14.87
CA SER A 134 -1.28 -12.29 15.12
C SER A 134 -1.76 -13.00 13.87
N VAL A 135 -1.77 -14.33 13.94
CA VAL A 135 -2.48 -15.19 12.99
C VAL A 135 -3.31 -16.18 13.79
N ILE A 136 -4.63 -16.09 13.68
CA ILE A 136 -5.56 -16.92 14.47
C ILE A 136 -6.22 -17.94 13.54
N ALA A 137 -6.00 -19.23 13.80
CA ALA A 137 -6.70 -20.32 13.15
C ALA A 137 -8.05 -20.58 13.83
N TYR A 138 -9.11 -20.71 13.04
CA TYR A 138 -10.45 -21.09 13.50
C TYR A 138 -10.80 -22.47 12.96
N TYR A 139 -11.32 -23.33 13.81
CA TYR A 139 -11.73 -24.70 13.51
C TYR A 139 -13.24 -24.84 13.61
N VAL A 140 -13.84 -25.74 12.82
CA VAL A 140 -15.30 -25.85 12.70
C VAL A 140 -15.98 -26.14 14.05
N ASP A 141 -15.36 -26.95 14.92
CA ASP A 141 -16.00 -27.46 16.15
C ASP A 141 -15.10 -27.42 17.41
N SER A 142 -13.91 -26.82 17.34
CA SER A 142 -12.93 -26.83 18.45
C SER A 142 -12.37 -25.45 18.83
N GLY A 143 -12.98 -24.38 18.33
CA GLY A 143 -12.61 -23.01 18.69
C GLY A 143 -11.47 -22.44 17.83
N SER A 144 -10.58 -21.67 18.45
CA SER A 144 -9.47 -21.00 17.76
C SER A 144 -8.14 -21.14 18.49
N VAL A 145 -7.06 -21.02 17.72
CA VAL A 145 -5.68 -21.11 18.20
C VAL A 145 -4.89 -19.93 17.64
N ASN A 146 -4.16 -19.22 18.50
CA ASN A 146 -3.17 -18.23 18.06
C ASN A 146 -1.90 -18.97 17.60
N LEU A 147 -1.56 -18.83 16.33
CA LEU A 147 -0.45 -19.53 15.70
C LEU A 147 0.87 -18.79 15.95
N ALA A 148 1.94 -19.55 16.14
CA ALA A 148 3.28 -18.99 15.99
C ALA A 148 3.48 -18.58 14.53
N LEU A 149 3.97 -17.35 14.29
CA LEU A 149 4.22 -16.83 12.95
C LEU A 149 5.16 -17.73 12.13
N SER A 150 6.12 -18.39 12.80
CA SER A 150 7.03 -19.36 12.19
C SER A 150 6.34 -20.62 11.64
N ASN A 151 5.09 -20.90 12.03
CA ASN A 151 4.31 -22.01 11.49
C ASN A 151 3.55 -21.63 10.22
N CYS A 152 3.56 -20.34 9.85
CA CYS A 152 2.93 -19.83 8.63
C CYS A 152 3.97 -19.72 7.51
N SER A 153 3.49 -19.76 6.28
CA SER A 153 4.25 -19.38 5.09
C SER A 153 3.75 -18.05 4.54
N TYR A 154 4.65 -17.34 3.85
CA TYR A 154 4.42 -15.97 3.43
C TYR A 154 4.84 -15.76 1.97
N SER A 155 4.08 -14.96 1.24
CA SER A 155 4.44 -14.50 -0.11
C SER A 155 4.01 -13.07 -0.32
N SER A 156 4.79 -12.31 -1.10
CA SER A 156 4.42 -10.95 -1.53
C SER A 156 4.01 -10.96 -3.00
N SER A 157 2.94 -10.22 -3.33
CA SER A 157 2.49 -10.06 -4.72
C SER A 157 3.41 -9.16 -5.57
N SER A 158 4.25 -8.33 -4.95
CA SER A 158 5.17 -7.41 -5.64
C SER A 158 6.47 -7.21 -4.87
N SER A 159 7.48 -6.64 -5.52
CA SER A 159 8.76 -6.30 -4.88
C SER A 159 8.71 -5.00 -4.06
N HIS A 160 7.56 -4.31 -3.99
CA HIS A 160 7.41 -3.09 -3.19
C HIS A 160 7.44 -3.36 -1.69
N ALA A 161 7.08 -4.57 -1.26
CA ALA A 161 7.24 -5.02 0.12
C ALA A 161 7.72 -6.47 0.17
N THR A 162 8.44 -6.82 1.23
CA THR A 162 8.92 -8.18 1.50
C THR A 162 8.48 -8.63 2.88
N VAL A 163 8.45 -9.93 3.11
CA VAL A 163 8.06 -10.54 4.38
C VAL A 163 8.98 -11.71 4.71
N ASN A 164 9.41 -11.80 5.97
CA ASN A 164 10.28 -12.89 6.42
C ASN A 164 9.49 -13.97 7.21
N ILE A 165 10.16 -15.08 7.57
CA ILE A 165 9.54 -16.21 8.27
C ILE A 165 9.01 -15.87 9.68
N SER A 166 9.45 -14.75 10.26
CA SER A 166 8.95 -14.27 11.56
C SER A 166 7.76 -13.33 11.44
N GLY A 167 7.21 -13.15 10.22
CA GLY A 167 6.09 -12.26 9.94
C GLY A 167 6.45 -10.77 9.99
N THR A 168 7.73 -10.42 9.87
CA THR A 168 8.14 -9.01 9.72
C THR A 168 8.09 -8.63 8.25
N ILE A 169 7.34 -7.56 7.96
CA ILE A 169 7.13 -6.98 6.64
C ILE A 169 7.98 -5.72 6.53
N THR A 170 8.72 -5.57 5.44
CA THR A 170 9.58 -4.41 5.16
C THR A 170 9.18 -3.76 3.85
N GLY A 171 8.93 -2.45 3.87
CA GLY A 171 8.70 -1.66 2.67
C GLY A 171 10.02 -1.47 1.91
N VAL A 172 10.01 -1.67 0.60
CA VAL A 172 11.21 -1.64 -0.26
C VAL A 172 11.22 -0.40 -1.14
N SER A 173 10.12 -0.12 -1.82
CA SER A 173 9.98 1.03 -2.72
C SER A 173 8.53 1.48 -2.79
N GLU A 174 8.31 2.73 -3.22
CA GLU A 174 6.97 3.30 -3.39
C GLU A 174 6.09 2.38 -4.25
N GLY A 175 4.87 2.14 -3.78
CA GLY A 175 3.90 1.29 -4.45
C GLY A 175 3.07 0.49 -3.47
N SER A 176 2.40 -0.55 -3.98
CA SER A 176 1.54 -1.42 -3.19
C SER A 176 1.96 -2.88 -3.32
N ALA A 177 1.74 -3.64 -2.25
CA ALA A 177 1.94 -5.08 -2.21
C ALA A 177 0.84 -5.71 -1.36
N THR A 178 0.49 -6.97 -1.65
CA THR A 178 -0.36 -7.77 -0.77
C THR A 178 0.47 -8.93 -0.26
N ILE A 179 0.61 -9.02 1.06
CA ILE A 179 1.25 -10.15 1.72
C ILE A 179 0.20 -11.24 1.95
N THR A 180 0.37 -12.39 1.31
CA THR A 180 -0.45 -13.58 1.57
C THR A 180 0.22 -14.40 2.67
N VAL A 181 -0.52 -14.64 3.75
CA VAL A 181 -0.16 -15.57 4.82
C VAL A 181 -0.90 -16.87 4.58
N SER A 182 -0.21 -17.99 4.69
CA SER A 182 -0.77 -19.33 4.51
C SER A 182 -0.43 -20.22 5.70
N TYR A 183 -1.41 -21.00 6.14
CA TYR A 183 -1.25 -22.01 7.19
C TYR A 183 -1.87 -23.31 6.74
N THR A 184 -1.13 -24.40 6.91
CA THR A 184 -1.61 -25.76 6.61
C THR A 184 -1.70 -26.56 7.88
N ASP A 185 -2.89 -27.03 8.20
CA ASP A 185 -3.09 -28.00 9.27
C ASP A 185 -3.56 -29.34 8.68
N VAL A 186 -2.76 -30.36 8.93
CA VAL A 186 -2.86 -31.69 8.31
C VAL A 186 -2.91 -31.60 6.77
N GLU A 187 -4.08 -31.75 6.16
CA GLU A 187 -4.29 -31.72 4.71
C GLU A 187 -5.02 -30.47 4.21
N ILE A 188 -5.36 -29.52 5.09
CA ILE A 188 -6.09 -28.29 4.72
C ILE A 188 -5.19 -27.08 4.86
N THR A 189 -5.04 -26.36 3.74
CA THR A 189 -4.39 -25.05 3.69
C THR A 189 -5.43 -23.94 3.67
N LYS A 190 -5.22 -22.90 4.47
CA LYS A 190 -6.00 -21.66 4.45
C LYS A 190 -5.07 -20.46 4.34
N THR A 191 -5.56 -19.41 3.70
CA THR A 191 -4.84 -18.17 3.50
C THR A 191 -5.65 -16.98 3.96
N ASP A 192 -4.95 -15.91 4.31
CA ASP A 192 -5.49 -14.57 4.52
C ASP A 192 -4.41 -13.54 4.14
N THR A 193 -4.75 -12.26 4.06
CA THR A 193 -3.89 -11.24 3.45
C THR A 193 -3.71 -9.99 4.30
N VAL A 194 -2.57 -9.33 4.12
CA VAL A 194 -2.28 -7.98 4.62
C VAL A 194 -1.98 -7.07 3.44
N ASP A 195 -2.73 -5.98 3.31
CA ASP A 195 -2.50 -4.98 2.27
C ASP A 195 -1.45 -3.95 2.70
N ILE A 196 -0.43 -3.76 1.87
CA ILE A 196 0.71 -2.89 2.16
C ILE A 196 0.71 -1.72 1.18
N THR A 197 0.76 -0.51 1.73
CA THR A 197 1.06 0.70 0.98
C THR A 197 2.40 1.25 1.43
N VAL A 198 3.34 1.39 0.49
CA VAL A 198 4.65 1.99 0.74
C VAL A 198 4.63 3.40 0.18
N SER A 199 4.70 4.38 1.07
CA SER A 199 4.75 5.80 0.70
C SER A 199 6.10 6.15 0.08
N PRO A 200 6.15 7.16 -0.82
CA PRO A 200 7.41 7.67 -1.34
C PRO A 200 8.33 8.10 -0.20
N PHE A 201 9.62 7.80 -0.34
CA PHE A 201 10.62 8.39 0.52
C PHE A 201 10.71 9.89 0.19
N VAL A 202 10.15 10.72 1.08
CA VAL A 202 10.37 12.16 1.04
C VAL A 202 11.59 12.44 1.92
N PRO A 203 12.77 12.77 1.35
CA PRO A 203 13.88 13.22 2.17
C PRO A 203 13.44 14.42 3.01
N PRO A 204 13.95 14.58 4.24
CA PRO A 204 13.67 15.77 5.03
C PRO A 204 13.94 17.01 4.16
N PRO A 205 13.07 18.05 4.20
CA PRO A 205 13.37 19.29 3.50
C PRO A 205 14.75 19.78 3.93
N VAL A 206 15.61 20.07 2.97
CA VAL A 206 16.91 20.67 3.24
C VAL A 206 16.63 22.01 3.89
N VAL A 207 16.92 22.14 5.19
CA VAL A 207 16.79 23.40 5.91
C VAL A 207 17.92 24.30 5.43
N THR A 208 17.64 25.22 4.51
CA THR A 208 18.58 26.30 4.21
C THR A 208 18.53 27.31 5.35
N PRO A 209 19.68 27.66 5.97
CA PRO A 209 19.70 28.69 7.01
C PRO A 209 19.27 30.02 6.40
N ILE A 210 18.34 30.71 7.07
CA ILE A 210 17.90 32.05 6.67
C ILE A 210 19.05 33.04 6.68
N ILE A 211 19.17 33.87 5.64
CA ILE A 211 20.16 34.94 5.54
C ILE A 211 19.43 36.28 5.43
N TYR A 212 19.82 37.21 6.30
CA TYR A 212 19.38 38.61 6.27
C TYR A 212 20.43 39.45 5.54
N ARG A 213 20.06 40.08 4.42
CA ARG A 213 20.93 40.96 3.62
C ARG A 213 20.40 42.39 3.65
N ALA A 214 21.28 43.37 3.57
CA ALA A 214 20.89 44.77 3.54
C ALA A 214 21.71 45.58 2.52
N PHE A 215 21.02 46.35 1.69
CA PHE A 215 21.61 47.34 0.79
C PHE A 215 21.08 48.73 1.16
N CYS A 216 21.97 49.60 1.62
CA CYS A 216 21.63 50.91 2.20
C CYS A 216 22.22 52.05 1.37
N ILE A 217 21.36 52.93 0.86
CA ILE A 217 21.71 54.02 -0.04
C ILE A 217 21.40 55.36 0.63
N GLY A 218 22.33 56.30 0.56
CA GLY A 218 22.17 57.65 1.12
C GLY A 218 22.76 58.70 0.19
N VAL A 219 21.94 59.67 -0.25
CA VAL A 219 22.35 60.69 -1.21
C VAL A 219 22.21 62.09 -0.61
N ASP A 220 23.32 62.67 -0.17
CA ASP A 220 23.40 64.08 0.25
C ASP A 220 23.76 64.98 -0.94
N GLU A 221 24.74 64.53 -1.74
CA GLU A 221 25.31 65.30 -2.85
C GLU A 221 24.75 64.84 -4.19
N TYR A 222 24.28 65.80 -5.00
CA TYR A 222 23.76 65.60 -6.34
C TYR A 222 24.68 66.25 -7.38
N VAL A 223 25.06 65.49 -8.41
CA VAL A 223 26.00 65.93 -9.47
C VAL A 223 25.54 67.23 -10.13
N ASN A 224 24.24 67.36 -10.37
CA ASN A 224 23.64 68.51 -11.06
C ASN A 224 22.93 69.48 -10.10
N ALA A 225 23.32 69.53 -8.82
CA ALA A 225 22.76 70.48 -7.86
C ALA A 225 22.98 71.93 -8.29
N ASP A 226 21.87 72.64 -8.53
CA ASP A 226 21.85 74.06 -8.92
C ASP A 226 21.30 74.97 -7.82
N GLY A 227 20.81 74.37 -6.72
CA GLY A 227 20.23 75.09 -5.59
C GLY A 227 18.82 75.63 -5.84
N VAL A 228 18.23 75.35 -7.01
CA VAL A 228 16.90 75.84 -7.42
C VAL A 228 15.98 74.68 -7.75
N ASN A 229 16.39 73.82 -8.68
CA ASN A 229 15.63 72.65 -9.13
C ASN A 229 15.97 71.40 -8.31
N ILE A 230 17.23 71.27 -7.88
CA ILE A 230 17.66 70.25 -6.92
C ILE A 230 18.68 70.85 -5.95
N THR A 231 18.48 70.63 -4.66
CA THR A 231 19.40 71.07 -3.60
C THR A 231 20.12 69.86 -3.02
N ASN A 232 21.37 70.04 -2.62
CA ASN A 232 22.01 69.04 -1.75
C ASN A 232 21.25 68.95 -0.43
N LEU A 233 21.28 67.75 0.16
CA LEU A 233 20.67 67.44 1.44
C LEU A 233 21.74 67.34 2.53
N GLU A 234 21.29 67.35 3.78
CA GLU A 234 22.13 67.06 4.95
C GLU A 234 21.47 65.91 5.70
N GLY A 235 22.17 64.78 5.83
CA GLY A 235 21.76 63.68 6.69
C GLY A 235 21.61 62.30 6.03
N PRO A 236 21.20 62.13 4.77
CA PRO A 236 21.01 60.81 4.16
C PRO A 236 22.18 59.83 4.33
N SER A 237 23.43 60.24 4.07
CA SER A 237 24.61 59.37 4.27
C SER A 237 24.86 59.01 5.74
N ASP A 238 24.50 59.90 6.67
CA ASP A 238 24.54 59.64 8.10
C ASP A 238 23.39 58.73 8.55
N ASN A 239 22.22 58.82 7.92
CA ASN A 239 21.12 57.91 8.17
C ASN A 239 21.49 56.48 7.75
N VAL A 240 22.24 56.32 6.65
CA VAL A 240 22.82 55.02 6.28
C VAL A 240 23.75 54.48 7.38
N ASN A 241 24.59 55.32 8.00
CA ASN A 241 25.44 54.86 9.11
C ASN A 241 24.60 54.36 10.29
N ARG A 242 23.52 55.09 10.62
CA ARG A 242 22.62 54.73 11.72
C ARG A 242 21.83 53.45 11.44
N ILE A 243 21.30 53.27 10.23
CA ILE A 243 20.52 52.06 9.91
C ILE A 243 21.41 50.82 9.87
N ILE A 244 22.66 50.94 9.41
CA ILE A 244 23.63 49.84 9.46
C ILE A 244 23.94 49.45 10.90
N GLN A 245 24.06 50.42 11.80
CA GLN A 245 24.21 50.13 13.23
C GLN A 245 22.98 49.40 13.78
N VAL A 246 21.77 49.86 13.45
CA VAL A 246 20.52 49.17 13.85
C VAL A 246 20.49 47.73 13.35
N PHE A 247 20.87 47.49 12.08
CA PHE A 247 20.95 46.13 11.54
C PHE A 247 22.02 45.29 12.24
N GLY A 248 23.18 45.87 12.60
CA GLY A 248 24.22 45.19 13.37
C GLY A 248 23.80 44.79 14.79
N ASP A 249 22.85 45.52 15.37
CA ASP A 249 22.30 45.23 16.70
C ASP A 249 21.08 44.26 16.65
N CYS A 250 20.59 43.92 15.45
CA CYS A 250 19.42 43.08 15.26
C CYS A 250 19.77 41.59 15.22
N LYS A 251 18.95 40.79 15.92
CA LYS A 251 18.98 39.33 15.95
C LYS A 251 17.59 38.77 15.74
N PHE A 252 17.46 37.74 14.90
CA PHE A 252 16.17 37.20 14.51
C PHE A 252 15.98 35.73 14.88
N GLY A 253 14.75 35.39 15.27
CA GLY A 253 14.34 34.03 15.59
C GLY A 253 15.03 33.43 16.81
N THR A 254 14.79 32.14 17.05
CA THR A 254 15.39 31.39 18.16
C THR A 254 16.88 31.10 17.95
N GLY A 255 17.36 31.21 16.71
CA GLY A 255 18.77 31.04 16.36
C GLY A 255 19.61 32.31 16.52
N GLU A 256 19.01 33.44 16.94
CA GLU A 256 19.68 34.74 17.03
C GLU A 256 20.44 35.11 15.75
N VAL A 257 19.82 34.88 14.58
CA VAL A 257 20.47 35.11 13.29
C VAL A 257 20.69 36.61 13.08
N GLU A 258 21.93 37.00 12.79
CA GLU A 258 22.33 38.38 12.52
C GLU A 258 22.27 38.69 11.02
N PHE A 259 22.32 39.98 10.67
CA PHE A 259 22.52 40.40 9.28
C PHE A 259 23.89 39.96 8.77
N SER A 260 23.93 39.50 7.51
CA SER A 260 25.18 39.56 6.73
C SER A 260 25.64 41.02 6.63
N THR A 261 26.96 41.24 6.53
CA THR A 261 27.56 42.57 6.50
C THR A 261 26.81 43.50 5.53
N PRO A 262 26.09 44.52 6.02
CA PRO A 262 25.32 45.42 5.18
C PRO A 262 26.20 46.15 4.16
N VAL A 263 25.71 46.28 2.94
CA VAL A 263 26.39 47.02 1.86
C VAL A 263 25.86 48.44 1.81
N SER A 264 26.76 49.43 1.72
CA SER A 264 26.39 50.84 1.64
C SER A 264 26.82 51.50 0.34
N LEU A 265 25.97 52.36 -0.23
CA LEU A 265 26.30 53.21 -1.38
C LEU A 265 25.91 54.67 -1.08
N LYS A 266 26.83 55.61 -1.26
CA LYS A 266 26.64 56.99 -0.78
C LYS A 266 27.05 58.06 -1.77
N ASN A 267 26.35 59.20 -1.72
CA ASN A 267 26.67 60.45 -2.41
C ASN A 267 26.97 60.22 -3.90
N LEU A 268 28.05 60.82 -4.42
CA LEU A 268 28.42 60.76 -5.84
C LEU A 268 28.66 59.33 -6.38
N ASN A 269 28.77 58.32 -5.52
CA ASN A 269 28.84 56.91 -5.94
C ASN A 269 27.44 56.29 -6.18
N ALA A 270 26.38 56.88 -5.61
CA ALA A 270 25.01 56.41 -5.69
C ALA A 270 24.31 56.84 -7.00
N THR A 271 24.91 56.47 -8.13
CA THR A 271 24.32 56.68 -9.46
C THR A 271 23.17 55.71 -9.71
N LYS A 272 22.26 56.02 -10.64
CA LYS A 272 21.18 55.08 -11.04
C LYS A 272 21.71 53.69 -11.34
N THR A 273 22.78 53.64 -12.14
CA THR A 273 23.42 52.38 -12.55
C THR A 273 24.00 51.62 -11.36
N ALA A 274 24.66 52.33 -10.43
CA ALA A 274 25.27 51.72 -9.25
C ALA A 274 24.20 51.20 -8.26
N ILE A 275 23.08 51.89 -8.11
CA ILE A 275 21.96 51.43 -7.27
C ILE A 275 21.34 50.16 -7.86
N ILE A 276 20.99 50.15 -9.15
CA ILE A 276 20.38 48.96 -9.78
C ILE A 276 21.34 47.76 -9.77
N SER A 277 22.63 47.98 -10.07
CA SER A 277 23.65 46.91 -9.98
C SER A 277 23.90 46.47 -8.53
N GLY A 278 23.76 47.39 -7.59
CA GLY A 278 23.90 47.13 -6.15
C GLY A 278 22.80 46.23 -5.60
N ILE A 279 21.56 46.36 -6.07
CA ILE A 279 20.46 45.44 -5.74
C ILE A 279 20.82 44.02 -6.17
N ALA A 280 21.18 43.83 -7.44
CA ALA A 280 21.49 42.52 -7.99
C ALA A 280 22.72 41.86 -7.34
N SER A 281 23.76 42.65 -7.06
CA SER A 281 25.01 42.13 -6.46
C SER A 281 24.88 41.88 -4.95
N THR A 282 24.24 42.78 -4.20
CA THR A 282 24.08 42.64 -2.74
C THR A 282 23.17 41.46 -2.40
N PHE A 283 22.11 41.24 -3.18
CA PHE A 283 21.16 40.15 -2.94
C PHE A 283 21.44 38.89 -3.77
N SER A 284 22.64 38.78 -4.33
CA SER A 284 23.05 37.59 -5.08
C SER A 284 23.03 36.34 -4.20
N GLY A 285 22.47 35.26 -4.75
CA GLY A 285 22.36 33.96 -4.06
C GLY A 285 21.28 33.90 -2.98
N ALA A 286 20.35 34.87 -2.94
CA ALA A 286 19.16 34.75 -2.10
C ALA A 286 18.26 33.58 -2.54
N ASP A 287 17.66 32.87 -1.59
CA ASP A 287 16.61 31.87 -1.82
C ASP A 287 15.25 32.31 -1.25
N GLU A 288 14.21 31.49 -1.40
CA GLU A 288 12.84 31.83 -0.97
C GLU A 288 12.66 31.98 0.55
N ASN A 289 13.64 31.52 1.34
CA ASN A 289 13.63 31.63 2.79
C ASN A 289 14.32 32.92 3.29
N ASP A 290 15.09 33.59 2.43
CA ASP A 290 15.91 34.75 2.81
C ASP A 290 15.11 36.06 2.93
N VAL A 291 15.71 37.06 3.61
CA VAL A 291 15.14 38.41 3.74
C VAL A 291 16.14 39.46 3.26
N SER A 292 15.73 40.26 2.28
CA SER A 292 16.55 41.32 1.67
C SER A 292 15.98 42.70 1.98
N TYR A 293 16.76 43.52 2.68
CA TYR A 293 16.41 44.88 3.07
C TYR A 293 17.00 45.89 2.08
N PHE A 294 16.13 46.68 1.45
CA PHE A 294 16.51 47.84 0.64
C PHE A 294 16.17 49.12 1.41
N TYR A 295 17.19 49.90 1.74
CA TYR A 295 17.04 51.20 2.40
C TYR A 295 17.54 52.31 1.48
N PHE A 296 16.72 53.34 1.27
CA PHE A 296 17.11 54.54 0.53
C PHE A 296 16.77 55.80 1.31
N ALA A 297 17.71 56.73 1.39
CA ALA A 297 17.50 58.08 1.89
C ALA A 297 18.01 59.11 0.87
N GLY A 298 17.19 60.12 0.58
CA GLY A 298 17.50 61.17 -0.38
C GLY A 298 16.25 61.87 -0.91
N HIS A 299 16.40 62.62 -2.00
CA HIS A 299 15.25 63.17 -2.72
C HIS A 299 14.39 62.08 -3.35
N GLY A 300 13.11 62.41 -3.49
CA GLY A 300 12.17 61.66 -4.32
C GLY A 300 11.45 62.62 -5.27
N GLY A 301 11.01 62.08 -6.40
CA GLY A 301 10.37 62.83 -7.48
C GLY A 301 8.97 62.30 -7.80
N TRP A 302 8.16 63.13 -8.45
CA TRP A 302 6.84 62.75 -8.96
C TRP A 302 6.52 63.56 -10.22
N ASP A 303 6.27 62.87 -11.33
CA ASP A 303 5.96 63.50 -12.63
C ASP A 303 4.45 63.62 -12.91
N PHE A 304 3.63 63.58 -11.85
CA PHE A 304 2.17 63.44 -11.86
C PHE A 304 1.62 62.03 -12.12
N ASN A 305 2.41 61.12 -12.69
CA ASN A 305 1.98 59.75 -12.99
C ASN A 305 2.79 58.68 -12.23
N THR A 306 4.08 58.92 -12.04
CA THR A 306 5.07 57.95 -11.56
C THR A 306 5.87 58.57 -10.43
N CYS A 307 6.08 57.83 -9.35
CA CYS A 307 6.95 58.23 -8.25
C CYS A 307 8.36 57.70 -8.46
N TYR A 308 9.35 58.45 -7.99
CA TYR A 308 10.76 58.19 -8.20
C TYR A 308 11.56 58.35 -6.90
N ILE A 309 12.61 57.55 -6.75
CA ILE A 309 13.75 57.90 -5.88
C ILE A 309 14.82 58.55 -6.77
N CYS A 310 15.56 59.50 -6.21
CA CYS A 310 16.53 60.32 -6.95
C CYS A 310 17.97 59.92 -6.62
N PRO A 311 18.68 59.20 -7.52
CA PRO A 311 20.11 58.95 -7.43
C PRO A 311 20.94 60.25 -7.51
N THR A 312 22.23 60.19 -7.24
CA THR A 312 23.10 61.39 -7.29
C THR A 312 23.18 62.02 -8.68
N ASP A 313 23.01 61.25 -9.75
CA ASP A 313 23.19 61.64 -11.14
C ASP A 313 21.89 62.03 -11.86
N ILE A 314 20.85 62.44 -11.14
CA ILE A 314 19.60 62.94 -11.75
C ILE A 314 19.85 64.03 -12.80
N LEU A 315 18.94 64.17 -13.76
CA LEU A 315 18.99 65.19 -14.79
C LEU A 315 17.99 66.31 -14.47
N LEU A 316 18.35 67.57 -14.71
CA LEU A 316 17.44 68.70 -14.45
C LEU A 316 16.32 68.82 -15.50
N THR A 317 16.42 68.07 -16.60
CA THR A 317 15.55 68.23 -17.79
C THR A 317 14.74 66.98 -18.13
N SER A 318 14.98 65.86 -17.48
CA SER A 318 14.27 64.58 -17.71
C SER A 318 14.40 63.66 -16.49
N TYR A 319 13.58 62.62 -16.43
CA TYR A 319 13.58 61.62 -15.37
C TYR A 319 14.44 60.37 -15.71
N ASP A 320 15.34 60.46 -16.68
CA ASP A 320 16.02 59.29 -17.25
C ASP A 320 16.99 58.63 -16.23
N ASN A 321 17.53 59.42 -15.29
CA ASN A 321 18.47 58.98 -14.26
C ASN A 321 17.81 58.80 -12.88
N GLU A 322 16.51 59.03 -12.78
CA GLU A 322 15.70 58.70 -11.62
C GLU A 322 15.30 57.22 -11.67
N ILE A 323 15.02 56.61 -10.52
CA ILE A 323 14.53 55.23 -10.47
C ILE A 323 13.05 55.29 -10.14
N SER A 324 12.22 54.94 -11.13
CA SER A 324 10.77 54.85 -10.95
C SER A 324 10.37 53.70 -10.02
N VAL A 325 9.15 53.78 -9.47
CA VAL A 325 8.53 52.65 -8.75
C VAL A 325 8.57 51.35 -9.53
N ASN A 326 8.29 51.38 -10.83
CA ASN A 326 8.27 50.19 -11.68
C ASN A 326 9.68 49.60 -11.88
N GLU A 327 10.70 50.44 -12.01
CA GLU A 327 12.10 49.99 -12.12
C GLU A 327 12.59 49.38 -10.82
N LEU A 328 12.25 50.00 -9.67
CA LEU A 328 12.60 49.46 -8.35
C LEU A 328 11.89 48.13 -8.08
N GLU A 329 10.59 48.05 -8.37
CA GLU A 329 9.81 46.81 -8.29
C GLU A 329 10.40 45.73 -9.19
N SER A 330 10.74 46.05 -10.44
CA SER A 330 11.35 45.10 -11.37
C SER A 330 12.70 44.57 -10.86
N ALA A 331 13.53 45.44 -10.28
CA ALA A 331 14.82 45.03 -9.73
C ALA A 331 14.68 44.14 -8.48
N LEU A 332 13.75 44.47 -7.58
CA LEU A 332 13.54 43.74 -6.32
C LEU A 332 12.70 42.47 -6.47
N SER A 333 11.75 42.44 -7.40
CA SER A 333 10.93 41.25 -7.70
C SER A 333 11.75 40.10 -8.30
N ALA A 334 12.88 40.41 -8.93
CA ALA A 334 13.86 39.42 -9.40
C ALA A 334 14.62 38.73 -8.26
N ILE A 335 14.52 39.20 -7.01
CA ILE A 335 15.18 38.63 -5.83
C ILE A 335 14.24 37.65 -5.12
N PRO A 336 14.65 36.36 -4.95
CA PRO A 336 13.89 35.38 -4.19
C PRO A 336 13.68 35.79 -2.73
N GLY A 337 12.62 35.27 -2.10
CA GLY A 337 12.36 35.48 -0.68
C GLY A 337 11.66 36.80 -0.35
N THR A 338 11.79 37.23 0.91
CA THR A 338 11.08 38.41 1.44
C THR A 338 11.89 39.67 1.16
N LYS A 339 11.24 40.72 0.64
CA LYS A 339 11.84 42.03 0.43
C LYS A 339 11.26 43.03 1.43
N VAL A 340 12.12 43.73 2.14
CA VAL A 340 11.74 44.84 3.03
C VAL A 340 12.27 46.13 2.44
N VAL A 341 11.37 47.03 2.06
CA VAL A 341 11.71 48.29 1.39
C VAL A 341 11.44 49.44 2.34
N ILE A 342 12.46 50.26 2.59
CA ILE A 342 12.39 51.41 3.49
C ILE A 342 12.87 52.64 2.70
N LEU A 343 11.96 53.58 2.45
CA LEU A 343 12.20 54.77 1.66
C LEU A 343 12.04 56.02 2.52
N ASP A 344 13.15 56.69 2.82
CA ASP A 344 13.23 57.97 3.50
C ASP A 344 13.43 59.09 2.47
N SER A 345 12.38 59.32 1.67
CA SER A 345 12.36 60.30 0.59
C SER A 345 10.97 60.91 0.43
N CYS A 346 10.90 62.09 -0.20
CA CYS A 346 9.62 62.67 -0.62
C CYS A 346 8.88 61.75 -1.60
N PHE A 347 7.55 61.83 -1.62
CA PHE A 347 6.67 61.06 -2.52
C PHE A 347 6.82 59.52 -2.45
N SER A 348 7.53 59.01 -1.44
CA SER A 348 7.74 57.57 -1.24
C SER A 348 6.46 56.77 -0.97
N GLY A 349 5.36 57.42 -0.56
CA GLY A 349 4.06 56.78 -0.38
C GLY A 349 3.38 56.30 -1.67
N GLY A 350 3.94 56.62 -2.83
CA GLY A 350 3.49 56.08 -4.13
C GLY A 350 4.25 54.82 -4.59
N PHE A 351 5.13 54.26 -3.76
CA PHE A 351 5.87 53.02 -4.02
C PHE A 351 5.18 51.76 -3.51
#